data_AF-A0A3P7GFQ0-F1
#
_entry.id   AF-A0A3P7GFQ0-F1
#
_cell.length_a   1.000
_cell.length_b   1.000
_cell.length_c   1.000
_cell.angle_alpha   90.00
_cell.angle_beta   90.00
_cell.angle_gamma   90.00
#
_symmetry.space_group_name_H-M   'P 1'
#
loop_
_entity.id
_entity.type
_entity.pdbx_description
1 polymer ?
#
loop_
_entity_poly.entity_id
_entity_poly.type
_entity_poly.pdbx_seq_one_letter_code
_entity_poly.pdbx_strand_id
1 'polypeptide(L)'
;MDEKGTTCPITNATVIATTSLRPTVPDRQAFQQELHKYNQSISETVAKIDRIIGRNNTIGTLNMLKQSKQEPCKRREQLKVEADGMKIEINEIKRMLAEKNALLSDIENDLVYKDESRLTTRLKELEIAYSQTKFTSSRTEKALVKEIDKLKRNRAKLTQVYLVICTDLMFI
;
A
#
# COMPACT_ATOMS: atom_id res chain seq x y z
N MET A 1 80.07 31.33 -50.07
CA MET A 1 79.31 30.43 -50.95
C MET A 1 78.26 31.28 -51.61
N ASP A 2 78.34 31.35 -52.93
CA ASP A 2 77.72 32.37 -53.78
C ASP A 2 76.31 31.96 -54.18
N GLU A 3 75.30 32.68 -53.74
CA GLU A 3 74.03 32.74 -54.47
C GLU A 3 73.92 34.10 -55.16
N LYS A 4 74.13 34.04 -56.47
CA LYS A 4 73.92 35.10 -57.44
C LYS A 4 72.42 35.30 -57.66
N GLY A 5 71.99 36.55 -57.52
CA GLY A 5 71.13 37.25 -58.47
C GLY A 5 69.77 36.64 -58.82
N THR A 6 68.71 37.31 -58.39
CA THR A 6 67.58 37.61 -59.28
C THR A 6 66.99 38.95 -58.88
N THR A 7 67.19 39.95 -59.74
CA THR A 7 66.57 41.27 -59.62
C THR A 7 65.15 41.16 -60.17
N CYS A 8 64.13 41.30 -59.32
CA CYS A 8 62.75 41.52 -59.78
C CYS A 8 62.44 43.03 -59.68
N PRO A 9 61.94 43.66 -60.74
CA PRO A 9 61.74 45.10 -60.79
C PRO A 9 60.72 45.54 -59.75
N ILE A 10 61.08 46.62 -59.04
CA ILE A 10 60.23 47.35 -58.11
C ILE A 10 59.06 47.90 -58.92
N THR A 11 57.97 47.14 -58.96
CA THR A 11 56.69 47.69 -59.42
C THR A 11 56.17 48.47 -58.22
N ASN A 12 56.33 49.79 -58.27
CA ASN A 12 55.64 50.72 -57.37
C ASN A 12 54.13 50.62 -57.64
N ALA A 13 53.52 49.52 -57.21
CA ALA A 13 52.10 49.53 -56.93
C ALA A 13 51.96 50.49 -55.76
N THR A 14 51.38 51.66 -56.03
CA THR A 14 50.86 52.55 -54.99
C THR A 14 49.80 51.75 -54.25
N VAL A 15 50.25 50.97 -53.27
CA VAL A 15 49.39 50.34 -52.28
C VAL A 15 48.83 51.53 -51.52
N ILE A 16 47.58 51.84 -51.84
CA ILE A 16 46.73 52.64 -50.97
C ILE A 16 46.60 51.78 -49.72
N ALA A 17 47.59 51.90 -48.84
CA ALA A 17 47.56 51.29 -47.54
C ALA A 17 46.50 52.09 -46.78
N THR A 18 45.25 51.64 -46.90
CA THR A 18 44.18 52.08 -46.02
C THR A 18 44.70 51.83 -44.62
N THR A 19 45.04 52.95 -44.01
CA THR A 19 45.81 53.02 -42.79
C THR A 19 45.01 52.38 -41.68
N SER A 20 45.74 51.71 -40.82
CA SER A 20 45.32 51.28 -39.49
C SER A 20 44.40 50.05 -39.50
N LEU A 21 45.07 48.88 -39.53
CA LEU A 21 44.74 47.71 -38.71
C LEU A 21 44.77 48.06 -37.20
N ARG A 22 44.23 49.22 -36.80
CA ARG A 22 44.03 49.54 -35.40
C ARG A 22 43.10 48.43 -34.90
N PRO A 23 43.54 47.63 -33.90
CA PRO A 23 42.65 46.66 -33.28
C PRO A 23 41.37 47.41 -32.98
N THR A 24 40.23 46.96 -33.50
CA THR A 24 38.93 47.58 -33.24
C THR A 24 38.86 47.76 -31.74
N VAL A 25 38.95 49.01 -31.29
CA VAL A 25 39.03 49.33 -29.86
C VAL A 25 37.75 48.74 -29.28
N PRO A 26 37.83 47.79 -28.33
CA PRO A 26 36.65 47.19 -27.76
C PRO A 26 35.72 48.31 -27.30
N ASP A 27 34.47 48.27 -27.74
CA ASP A 27 33.49 49.26 -27.36
C ASP A 27 33.34 49.22 -25.84
N ARG A 28 33.94 50.21 -25.18
CA ARG A 28 34.01 50.32 -23.73
C ARG A 28 32.60 50.40 -23.14
N GLN A 29 31.66 51.04 -23.84
CA GLN A 29 30.29 51.18 -23.39
C GLN A 29 29.55 49.85 -23.47
N ALA A 30 29.68 49.13 -24.59
CA ALA A 30 29.12 47.78 -24.72
C ALA A 30 29.68 46.83 -23.66
N PHE A 31 30.99 46.85 -23.43
CA PHE A 31 31.63 46.04 -22.38
C PHE A 31 31.11 46.39 -20.97
N GLN A 32 30.97 47.67 -20.65
CA GLN A 32 30.43 48.12 -19.36
C GLN A 32 28.96 47.71 -19.17
N GLN A 33 28.15 47.76 -20.21
CA GLN A 33 26.76 47.31 -20.15
C GLN A 33 26.66 45.80 -19.91
N GLU A 34 27.47 44.99 -20.60
CA GLU A 34 27.51 43.54 -20.37
C GLU A 34 28.01 43.21 -18.96
N LEU A 35 29.05 43.88 -18.47
CA LEU A 35 29.49 43.73 -17.07
C LEU A 35 28.38 44.06 -16.07
N HIS A 36 27.60 45.11 -16.30
CA HIS A 36 26.48 45.46 -15.44
C HIS A 36 25.42 44.35 -15.43
N LYS A 37 25.05 43.81 -16.60
CA LYS A 37 24.11 42.69 -16.71
C LYS A 37 24.62 41.44 -15.97
N TYR A 38 25.90 41.11 -16.12
CA TYR A 38 26.52 39.99 -15.40
C TYR A 38 26.46 40.19 -13.88
N ASN A 39 26.85 41.37 -13.39
CA ASN A 39 26.82 41.68 -11.97
C ASN A 39 25.39 41.64 -11.41
N GLN A 40 24.40 42.11 -12.17
CA GLN A 40 23.00 42.01 -11.81
C GLN A 40 22.54 40.54 -11.71
N SER A 41 22.85 39.72 -12.70
CA SER A 41 22.52 38.28 -12.72
C SER A 41 23.16 37.52 -11.55
N ILE A 42 24.42 37.82 -11.23
CA ILE A 42 25.12 37.27 -10.05
C ILE A 42 24.38 37.68 -8.77
N SER A 43 24.02 38.97 -8.63
CA SER A 43 23.33 39.48 -7.45
C SER A 43 21.95 38.81 -7.26
N GLU A 44 21.19 38.67 -8.33
CA GLU A 44 19.89 37.97 -8.30
C GLU A 44 20.04 36.49 -7.94
N THR A 45 21.08 35.84 -8.46
CA THR A 45 21.39 34.43 -8.16
C THR A 45 21.79 34.25 -6.70
N VAL A 46 22.65 35.13 -6.17
CA VAL A 46 23.02 35.13 -4.75
C VAL A 46 21.79 35.34 -3.87
N ALA A 47 20.90 36.28 -4.21
CA ALA A 47 19.67 36.49 -3.46
C ALA A 47 18.74 35.25 -3.46
N LYS A 48 18.66 34.53 -4.58
CA LYS A 48 17.91 33.26 -4.66
C LYS A 48 18.53 32.19 -3.77
N ILE A 49 19.86 32.05 -3.79
CA ILE A 49 20.60 31.10 -2.94
C ILE A 49 20.39 31.45 -1.46
N ASP A 50 20.51 32.72 -1.09
CA ASP A 50 20.30 33.22 0.27
C ASP A 50 18.88 32.91 0.78
N ARG A 51 17.86 32.99 -0.09
CA ARG A 51 16.49 32.60 0.27
C ARG A 51 16.34 31.09 0.53
N ILE A 52 17.07 30.26 -0.21
CA ILE A 52 17.02 28.80 -0.07
C ILE A 52 17.74 28.36 1.21
N ILE A 53 18.96 28.87 1.43
CA ILE A 53 19.84 28.46 2.53
C ILE A 53 19.51 29.22 3.82
N GLY A 54 19.16 30.50 3.71
CA GLY A 54 19.08 31.44 4.82
C GLY A 54 20.34 32.30 4.90
N ARG A 55 20.20 33.51 5.46
CA ARG A 55 21.30 34.47 5.63
C ARG A 55 21.10 35.30 6.90
N ASN A 56 22.18 35.72 7.55
CA ASN A 56 22.14 36.60 8.73
C ASN A 56 21.14 36.12 9.81
N ASN A 57 21.24 34.85 10.20
CA ASN A 57 20.37 34.19 11.18
C ASN A 57 18.92 33.98 10.74
N THR A 58 18.55 34.32 9.50
CA THR A 58 17.26 33.93 8.94
C THR A 58 17.32 32.48 8.44
N ILE A 59 16.27 31.71 8.75
CA ILE A 59 16.13 30.32 8.34
C ILE A 59 15.66 30.30 6.88
N GLY A 60 16.44 29.68 5.99
CA GLY A 60 16.04 29.51 4.60
C GLY A 60 14.98 28.43 4.40
N THR A 61 14.37 28.43 3.23
CA THR A 61 13.33 27.45 2.83
C THR A 61 13.78 26.01 3.02
N LEU A 62 15.05 25.69 2.74
CA LEU A 62 15.57 24.33 2.89
C LEU A 62 15.47 23.83 4.34
N ASN A 63 15.80 24.67 5.31
CA ASN A 63 15.79 24.28 6.72
C ASN A 63 14.35 24.16 7.24
N MET A 64 13.47 25.08 6.85
CA MET A 64 12.03 24.97 7.15
C MET A 64 11.44 23.64 6.65
N LEU A 65 11.77 23.23 5.42
CA LEU A 65 11.33 21.94 4.86
C LEU A 65 11.94 20.72 5.57
N LYS A 66 13.20 20.82 5.99
CA LYS A 66 13.84 19.75 6.79
C LYS A 66 13.13 19.56 8.12
N GLN A 67 12.74 20.65 8.79
CA GLN A 67 11.98 20.59 10.04
C GLN A 67 10.56 20.08 9.80
N SER A 68 9.85 20.61 8.80
CA SER A 68 8.47 20.23 8.51
C SER A 68 8.33 18.75 8.12
N LYS A 69 9.36 18.14 7.52
CA LYS A 69 9.38 16.71 7.18
C LYS A 69 9.46 15.79 8.40
N GLN A 70 9.96 16.25 9.54
CA GLN A 70 10.18 15.39 10.71
C GLN A 70 8.87 14.77 11.23
N GLU A 71 7.82 15.58 11.37
CA GLU A 71 6.53 15.10 11.88
C GLU A 71 5.82 14.10 10.95
N PRO A 72 5.70 14.34 9.62
CA PRO A 72 5.24 13.32 8.68
C PRO A 72 6.06 12.03 8.70
N CYS A 73 7.38 12.13 8.87
CA CYS A 73 8.23 10.94 8.98
C CYS A 73 7.94 10.14 10.25
N LYS A 74 7.76 10.79 11.41
CA LYS A 74 7.35 10.14 12.65
C LYS A 74 5.96 9.50 12.52
N ARG A 75 4.99 10.24 11.96
CA ARG A 75 3.63 9.73 11.75
C ARG A 75 3.61 8.51 10.84
N ARG A 76 4.39 8.54 9.76
CA ARG A 76 4.54 7.39 8.86
C ARG A 76 5.08 6.16 9.61
N GLU A 77 6.07 6.35 10.49
CA GLU A 77 6.64 5.22 11.25
C GLU A 77 5.64 4.66 12.26
N GLN A 78 4.90 5.52 12.96
CA GLN A 78 3.82 5.10 13.85
C GLN A 78 2.75 4.29 13.13
N LEU A 79 2.30 4.76 11.95
CA LEU A 79 1.29 4.07 11.14
C LEU A 79 1.77 2.70 10.64
N LYS A 80 3.07 2.54 10.38
CA LYS A 80 3.63 1.22 10.03
C LYS A 80 3.51 0.25 11.19
N VAL A 81 3.89 0.68 12.40
CA VAL A 81 3.79 -0.15 13.60
C VAL A 81 2.33 -0.53 13.89
N GLU A 82 1.40 0.42 13.74
CA GLU A 82 -0.04 0.18 13.88
C GLU A 82 -0.55 -0.83 12.84
N ALA A 83 -0.15 -0.68 11.58
CA ALA A 83 -0.52 -1.61 10.51
C ALA A 83 0.04 -3.02 10.73
N ASP A 84 1.27 -3.13 11.22
CA ASP A 84 1.88 -4.42 11.56
C ASP A 84 1.16 -5.08 12.75
N GLY A 85 0.73 -4.29 13.73
CA GLY A 85 -0.12 -4.75 14.84
C GLY A 85 -1.47 -5.28 14.36
N MET A 86 -2.20 -4.50 13.56
CA MET A 86 -3.49 -4.93 12.98
C MET A 86 -3.35 -6.18 12.11
N LYS A 87 -2.23 -6.33 11.39
CA LYS A 87 -1.96 -7.52 10.58
C LYS A 87 -1.89 -8.79 11.42
N ILE A 88 -1.31 -8.72 12.61
CA ILE A 88 -1.24 -9.86 13.55
C ILE A 88 -2.65 -10.23 14.01
N GLU A 89 -3.45 -9.24 14.40
CA GLU A 89 -4.82 -9.44 14.87
C GLU A 89 -5.72 -10.05 13.77
N ILE A 90 -5.61 -9.55 12.53
CA ILE A 90 -6.32 -10.11 11.37
C ILE A 90 -5.92 -11.57 11.12
N ASN A 91 -4.65 -11.92 11.26
CA ASN A 91 -4.20 -13.30 11.07
C ASN A 91 -4.75 -14.23 12.16
N GLU A 92 -4.85 -13.74 13.39
CA GLU A 92 -5.43 -14.50 14.50
C GLU A 92 -6.94 -14.71 14.31
N ILE A 93 -7.68 -13.67 13.90
CA ILE A 93 -9.11 -13.79 13.54
C ILE A 93 -9.31 -14.80 12.41
N LYS A 94 -8.45 -14.77 11.37
CA LYS A 94 -8.51 -15.74 10.27
C LYS A 94 -8.27 -17.18 10.74
N ARG A 95 -7.32 -17.38 11.67
CA ARG A 95 -7.03 -18.70 12.26
C ARG A 95 -8.25 -19.24 13.02
N MET A 96 -8.81 -18.43 13.92
CA MET A 96 -10.01 -18.81 14.67
C MET A 96 -11.20 -19.09 13.76
N LEU A 97 -11.40 -18.30 12.70
CA LEU A 97 -12.44 -18.51 11.71
C LEU A 97 -12.26 -19.84 10.96
N ALA A 98 -11.02 -20.20 10.59
CA ALA A 98 -10.71 -21.46 9.95
C ALA A 98 -10.97 -22.67 10.88
N GLU A 99 -10.56 -22.59 12.15
CA GLU A 99 -10.81 -23.61 13.17
C GLU A 99 -12.32 -23.84 13.37
N LYS A 100 -13.10 -22.76 13.43
CA LYS A 100 -14.57 -22.84 13.53
C LYS A 100 -15.22 -23.41 12.28
N ASN A 101 -14.80 -23.00 11.09
CA ASN A 101 -15.32 -23.55 9.84
C ASN A 101 -15.03 -25.06 9.72
N ALA A 102 -13.88 -25.52 10.19
CA ALA A 102 -13.57 -26.95 10.28
C ALA A 102 -14.53 -27.66 11.25
N LEU A 103 -14.73 -27.12 12.45
CA LEU A 103 -15.65 -27.67 13.44
C LEU A 103 -17.10 -27.73 12.90
N LEU A 104 -17.56 -26.67 12.23
CA LEU A 104 -18.88 -26.64 11.60
C LEU A 104 -19.01 -27.70 10.51
N SER A 105 -18.02 -27.81 9.62
CA SER A 105 -17.98 -28.84 8.57
C SER A 105 -18.05 -30.24 9.17
N ASP A 106 -17.27 -30.52 10.22
CA ASP A 106 -17.26 -31.82 10.89
C ASP A 106 -18.63 -32.16 11.50
N ILE A 107 -19.28 -31.20 12.16
CA ILE A 107 -20.62 -31.41 12.73
C ILE A 107 -21.67 -31.58 11.63
N GLU A 108 -21.62 -30.78 10.56
CA GLU A 108 -22.59 -30.81 9.46
C GLU A 108 -22.53 -32.11 8.64
N ASN A 109 -21.34 -32.66 8.43
CA ASN A 109 -21.16 -33.97 7.77
C ASN A 109 -21.76 -35.12 8.60
N ASP A 110 -21.82 -34.92 9.91
CA ASP A 110 -22.36 -35.85 10.90
C ASP A 110 -23.90 -35.76 11.07
N LEU A 111 -24.55 -34.81 10.39
CA LEU A 111 -26.00 -34.62 10.44
C LEU A 111 -26.73 -35.51 9.43
N VAL A 112 -27.65 -36.33 9.93
CA VAL A 112 -28.58 -37.13 9.11
C VAL A 112 -29.73 -36.25 8.58
N TYR A 113 -30.23 -35.35 9.41
CA TYR A 113 -31.20 -34.31 9.02
C TYR A 113 -30.57 -32.94 9.28
N LYS A 114 -30.57 -32.08 8.26
CA LYS A 114 -30.11 -30.68 8.36
C LYS A 114 -31.22 -29.69 8.70
N ASP A 115 -32.46 -30.06 8.40
CA ASP A 115 -33.64 -29.23 8.62
C ASP A 115 -34.32 -29.63 9.94
N GLU A 116 -34.35 -28.70 10.89
CA GLU A 116 -34.95 -28.89 12.20
C GLU A 116 -36.45 -29.23 12.13
N SER A 117 -37.18 -28.64 11.19
CA SER A 117 -38.63 -28.84 11.05
C SER A 117 -38.95 -30.27 10.61
N ARG A 118 -38.19 -30.79 9.64
CA ARG A 118 -38.29 -32.17 9.16
C ARG A 118 -37.86 -33.18 10.21
N LEU A 119 -36.77 -32.89 10.92
CA LEU A 119 -36.30 -33.71 12.03
C LEU A 119 -37.34 -33.80 13.14
N THR A 120 -37.91 -32.67 13.55
CA THR A 120 -38.92 -32.59 14.62
C THR A 120 -40.21 -33.32 14.23
N THR A 121 -40.67 -33.14 12.99
CA THR A 121 -41.84 -33.84 12.45
C THR A 121 -41.60 -35.35 12.47
N ARG A 122 -40.46 -35.80 11.95
CA ARG A 122 -40.11 -37.22 11.90
C ARG A 122 -39.96 -37.83 13.29
N LEU A 123 -39.34 -37.12 14.23
CA LEU A 123 -39.19 -37.58 15.60
C LEU A 123 -40.56 -37.75 16.28
N LYS A 124 -41.46 -36.79 16.10
CA LYS A 124 -42.83 -36.84 16.64
C LYS A 124 -43.62 -38.02 16.06
N GLU A 125 -43.52 -38.27 14.76
CA GLU A 125 -44.14 -39.44 14.13
C GLU A 125 -43.66 -40.76 14.76
N LEU A 126 -42.35 -40.92 14.95
CA LEU A 126 -41.79 -42.14 15.54
C LEU A 126 -42.15 -42.29 17.02
N GLU A 127 -42.18 -41.21 17.79
CA GLU A 127 -42.60 -41.23 19.20
C GLU A 127 -44.09 -41.57 19.35
N ILE A 128 -44.95 -41.06 18.47
CA ILE A 128 -46.37 -41.46 18.40
C ILE A 128 -46.50 -42.94 18.01
N ALA A 129 -45.76 -43.38 16.98
CA ALA A 129 -45.77 -44.77 16.56
C ALA A 129 -45.31 -45.70 17.70
N TYR A 130 -44.27 -45.33 18.44
CA TYR A 130 -43.80 -46.10 19.61
C TYR A 130 -44.89 -46.22 20.68
N SER A 131 -45.59 -45.12 20.97
CA SER A 131 -46.63 -45.08 22.01
C SER A 131 -47.89 -45.86 21.64
N GLN A 132 -48.25 -45.89 20.35
CA GLN A 132 -49.46 -46.56 19.86
C GLN A 132 -49.23 -48.03 19.48
N THR A 133 -47.99 -48.41 19.15
CA THR A 133 -47.67 -49.77 18.70
C THR A 133 -47.66 -50.74 19.88
N LYS A 134 -48.53 -51.75 19.84
CA LYS A 134 -48.42 -52.91 20.73
C LYS A 134 -47.36 -53.86 20.19
N PHE A 135 -46.12 -53.70 20.65
CA PHE A 135 -45.00 -54.52 20.19
C PHE A 135 -45.23 -56.00 20.55
N THR A 136 -45.30 -56.85 19.52
CA THR A 136 -45.31 -58.32 19.69
C THR A 136 -43.90 -58.92 19.66
N SER A 137 -42.92 -58.15 19.20
CA SER A 137 -41.51 -58.55 19.07
C SER A 137 -40.57 -57.50 19.64
N SER A 138 -39.69 -57.94 20.54
CA SER A 138 -38.62 -57.11 21.10
C SER A 138 -37.67 -56.59 20.02
N ARG A 139 -37.52 -57.29 18.88
CA ARG A 139 -36.66 -56.84 17.79
C ARG A 139 -37.19 -55.57 17.12
N THR A 140 -38.49 -55.52 16.85
CA THR A 140 -39.14 -54.37 16.20
C THR A 140 -39.13 -53.16 17.11
N GLU A 141 -39.40 -53.36 18.41
CA GLU A 141 -39.31 -52.30 19.41
C GLU A 141 -37.90 -51.71 19.49
N LYS A 142 -36.87 -52.55 19.64
CA LYS A 142 -35.47 -52.11 19.69
C LYS A 142 -35.04 -51.37 18.42
N ALA A 143 -35.54 -51.76 17.26
CA ALA A 143 -35.24 -51.06 16.01
C ALA A 143 -35.82 -49.64 16.00
N LEU A 144 -37.08 -49.48 16.44
CA LEU A 144 -37.73 -48.17 16.52
C LEU A 144 -37.05 -47.26 17.56
N VAL A 145 -36.73 -47.78 18.75
CA VAL A 145 -36.01 -47.05 19.80
C VAL A 145 -34.65 -46.57 19.29
N LYS A 146 -33.88 -47.44 18.62
CA LYS A 146 -32.59 -47.05 18.03
C LYS A 146 -32.71 -45.92 17.01
N GLU A 147 -33.79 -45.88 16.23
CA GLU A 147 -34.02 -44.82 15.26
C GLU A 147 -34.38 -43.50 15.94
N ILE A 148 -35.26 -43.54 16.96
CA ILE A 148 -35.57 -42.37 17.80
C ILE A 148 -34.29 -41.82 18.45
N ASP A 149 -33.43 -42.69 19.01
CA ASP A 149 -32.17 -42.30 19.63
C ASP A 149 -31.21 -41.63 18.63
N LYS A 150 -31.13 -42.13 17.39
CA LYS A 150 -30.34 -41.48 16.34
C LYS A 150 -30.86 -40.08 16.03
N LEU A 151 -32.18 -39.91 15.90
CA LEU A 151 -32.77 -38.59 15.64
C LEU A 151 -32.58 -37.64 16.81
N LYS A 152 -32.67 -38.10 18.06
CA LYS A 152 -32.37 -37.30 19.26
C LYS A 152 -30.91 -36.84 19.28
N ARG A 153 -29.96 -37.73 18.94
CA ARG A 153 -28.55 -37.35 18.78
C ARG A 153 -28.35 -36.34 17.66
N ASN A 154 -29.02 -36.52 16.52
CA ASN A 154 -28.97 -35.56 15.42
C ASN A 154 -29.50 -34.18 15.81
N ARG A 155 -30.60 -34.13 16.58
CA ARG A 155 -31.15 -32.88 17.14
C ARG A 155 -30.13 -32.17 18.03
N ALA A 156 -29.48 -32.90 18.93
CA ALA A 156 -28.44 -32.34 19.79
C ALA A 156 -27.26 -31.77 18.98
N LYS A 157 -26.82 -32.46 17.92
CA LYS A 157 -25.78 -31.96 17.00
C LYS A 157 -26.24 -30.70 16.26
N LEU A 158 -27.49 -30.66 15.81
CA LEU A 158 -28.04 -29.48 15.12
C LEU A 158 -28.08 -28.26 16.07
N THR A 159 -28.49 -28.45 17.32
CA THR A 159 -28.38 -27.41 18.36
C THR A 159 -26.94 -26.94 18.57
N GLN A 160 -25.97 -27.86 18.54
CA GLN A 160 -24.55 -27.51 18.63
C GLN A 160 -24.09 -26.63 17.46
N VAL A 161 -24.53 -26.91 16.22
CA VAL A 161 -24.26 -26.04 15.06
C VAL A 161 -24.79 -24.63 15.31
N TYR A 162 -26.05 -24.51 15.73
CA TYR A 162 -26.63 -23.19 16.02
C TYR A 162 -25.89 -22.45 17.12
N LEU A 163 -25.41 -23.13 18.17
CA LEU A 163 -24.61 -22.50 19.21
C LEU A 163 -23.27 -21.97 18.68
N VAL A 164 -22.59 -22.77 17.84
CA VAL A 164 -21.32 -22.36 17.21
C VAL A 164 -21.52 -21.14 16.31
N ILE A 165 -22.64 -21.04 15.59
CA ILE A 165 -22.97 -19.88 14.73
C ILE A 165 -23.40 -18.66 15.56
N CYS A 166 -24.32 -18.83 16.52
CA CYS A 166 -24.96 -17.73 17.24
C CYS A 166 -24.04 -17.05 18.26
N THR A 167 -23.02 -17.75 18.78
CA THR A 167 -22.01 -17.09 19.62
C THR A 167 -21.37 -15.91 18.88
N ASP A 168 -21.33 -15.90 17.54
CA ASP A 168 -20.71 -14.82 16.77
C ASP A 168 -21.64 -13.64 16.48
N LEU A 169 -22.95 -13.84 16.32
CA LEU A 169 -23.88 -12.70 16.17
C LEU A 169 -23.99 -11.84 17.45
N MET A 170 -23.55 -12.36 18.60
CA MET A 170 -23.55 -11.59 19.84
C MET A 170 -22.27 -10.78 20.10
N PHE A 171 -21.19 -11.02 19.35
CA PHE A 171 -19.91 -10.31 19.49
C PHE A 171 -19.57 -9.39 18.30
N ILE A 172 -20.46 -9.27 17.30
CA ILE A 172 -20.40 -8.28 16.21
C ILE A 172 -21.37 -7.15 16.55
#